data_AF-A0AA47N5P5-F1
#
_entry.id   AF-A0AA47N5P5-F1
#
_cell.length_a   1.000
_cell.length_b   1.000
_cell.length_c   1.000
_cell.angle_alpha   90.00
_cell.angle_beta   90.00
_cell.angle_gamma   90.00
#
_symmetry.space_group_name_H-M   'P 1'
#
loop_
_entity.id
_entity.type
_entity.pdbx_description
1 polymer ?
#
loop_
_entity_poly.entity_id
_entity_poly.type
_entity_poly.pdbx_seq_one_letter_code
_entity_poly.pdbx_strand_id
1 'polypeptide(L)'
;MDVGDKQLKENVKNILKENLLEAGVLQPKLYAGGSGVDTADVSVSEVGVSTGLTFEQHKELLLLQVEIKKLELEERRVSLANVGQVSVSPGPSSAFDVASNLRLVPQFCERDPDTLFLLFERVAKSRLWSDERTLLLQCILTGKAQEAYSALSTVESKVYVSVRAAVLKAYELVPEA
;
A
#
# COMPACT_ATOMS: atom_id res chain seq x y z
N MET A 1 -55.27 -26.03 7.79
CA MET A 1 -54.43 -25.24 6.87
C MET A 1 -53.01 -25.72 7.09
N ASP A 2 -52.47 -26.59 6.23
CA ASP A 2 -51.14 -27.20 6.46
C ASP A 2 -50.50 -27.72 5.14
N VAL A 3 -50.81 -27.07 4.01
CA VAL A 3 -50.31 -27.50 2.68
C VAL A 3 -49.04 -26.75 2.27
N GLY A 4 -48.88 -25.50 2.71
CA GLY A 4 -47.73 -24.65 2.35
C GLY A 4 -46.42 -25.11 2.98
N ASP A 5 -46.42 -25.48 4.26
CA ASP A 5 -45.21 -25.86 4.98
C ASP A 5 -44.64 -27.19 4.52
N LYS A 6 -45.52 -28.12 4.11
CA LYS A 6 -45.14 -29.42 3.58
C LYS A 6 -44.47 -29.29 2.20
N GLN A 7 -44.99 -28.41 1.35
CA GLN A 7 -44.39 -28.13 0.04
C GLN A 7 -43.06 -27.37 0.18
N LEU A 8 -42.99 -26.41 1.09
CA LEU A 8 -41.77 -25.67 1.37
C LEU A 8 -40.66 -26.61 1.86
N LYS A 9 -40.99 -27.52 2.79
CA LYS A 9 -40.05 -28.50 3.32
C LYS A 9 -39.53 -29.47 2.25
N GLU A 10 -40.39 -29.95 1.36
CA GLU A 10 -39.95 -30.81 0.25
C GLU A 10 -39.13 -30.06 -0.79
N ASN A 11 -39.47 -28.80 -1.08
CA ASN A 11 -38.67 -27.97 -1.99
C ASN A 11 -37.27 -27.70 -1.42
N VAL A 12 -37.17 -27.31 -0.15
CA VAL A 12 -35.87 -27.09 0.52
C VAL A 12 -35.04 -28.37 0.55
N LYS A 13 -35.68 -29.51 0.82
CA LYS A 13 -35.02 -30.82 0.81
C LYS A 13 -34.50 -31.21 -0.57
N ASN A 14 -35.24 -30.92 -1.64
CA ASN A 14 -34.79 -31.20 -3.00
C ASN A 14 -33.60 -30.33 -3.40
N ILE A 15 -33.64 -29.02 -3.10
CA ILE A 15 -32.54 -28.09 -3.38
C ILE A 15 -31.28 -28.50 -2.62
N LEU A 16 -31.41 -28.83 -1.32
CA LEU A 16 -30.27 -29.30 -0.53
C LEU A 16 -29.73 -30.62 -1.05
N LYS A 17 -30.59 -31.54 -1.48
CA LYS A 17 -30.19 -32.83 -2.03
C LYS A 17 -29.42 -32.67 -3.34
N GLU A 18 -29.88 -31.81 -4.24
CA GLU A 18 -29.17 -31.50 -5.49
C GLU A 18 -27.80 -30.86 -5.18
N ASN A 19 -27.76 -29.87 -4.29
CA ASN A 19 -26.50 -29.23 -3.90
C ASN A 19 -25.51 -30.20 -3.25
N LEU A 20 -25.99 -31.14 -2.44
CA LEU A 20 -25.13 -32.16 -1.81
C LEU A 20 -24.69 -33.24 -2.80
N LEU A 21 -25.45 -33.48 -3.87
CA LEU A 21 -25.07 -34.38 -4.96
C LEU A 21 -24.02 -33.73 -5.86
N GLU A 22 -24.22 -32.46 -6.22
CA GLU A 22 -23.25 -31.62 -6.95
C GLU A 22 -21.93 -31.46 -6.17
N ALA A 23 -22.01 -31.32 -4.84
CA ALA A 23 -20.84 -31.28 -3.97
C ALA A 23 -20.15 -32.65 -3.80
N GLY A 24 -20.68 -33.72 -4.41
CA GLY A 24 -20.13 -35.07 -4.31
C GLY A 24 -20.23 -35.71 -2.91
N VAL A 25 -20.96 -35.07 -1.99
CA VAL A 25 -21.17 -35.56 -0.61
C VAL A 25 -22.17 -36.72 -0.60
N LEU A 26 -23.13 -36.71 -1.53
CA LEU A 26 -24.08 -37.80 -1.73
C LEU A 26 -23.80 -38.50 -3.07
N GLN A 27 -23.50 -39.79 -3.03
CA GLN A 27 -23.45 -40.63 -4.24
C GLN A 27 -24.87 -41.04 -4.66
N PRO A 28 -25.21 -41.05 -5.96
CA PRO A 28 -26.50 -41.53 -6.44
C PRO A 28 -26.71 -42.99 -6.04
N LYS A 29 -27.72 -43.30 -5.23
CA LYS A 29 -28.10 -44.69 -4.95
C LYS A 29 -28.72 -45.29 -6.21
N LEU A 30 -27.96 -46.13 -6.92
CA LEU A 30 -28.51 -47.13 -7.81
C LEU A 30 -29.21 -48.20 -6.97
N TYR A 31 -30.52 -48.34 -7.12
CA TYR A 31 -31.29 -49.40 -6.47
C TYR A 31 -31.02 -50.71 -7.23
N ALA A 32 -30.43 -51.68 -6.55
CA ALA A 32 -30.60 -53.09 -6.90
C ALA A 32 -30.97 -53.82 -5.61
N GLY A 33 -32.18 -54.38 -5.59
CA GLY A 33 -32.63 -55.24 -4.50
C GLY A 33 -31.89 -56.57 -4.50
N GLY A 34 -31.84 -57.22 -3.34
CA GLY A 34 -31.55 -58.65 -3.23
C GLY A 34 -30.37 -59.03 -2.33
N SER A 35 -30.72 -59.52 -1.13
CA SER A 35 -30.19 -60.73 -0.48
C SER A 35 -28.67 -61.00 -0.44
N GLY A 36 -28.13 -60.96 0.79
CA GLY A 36 -27.40 -62.10 1.37
C GLY A 36 -25.92 -62.33 1.01
N VAL A 37 -25.17 -62.56 2.09
CA VAL A 37 -23.94 -63.37 2.23
C VAL A 37 -22.59 -62.65 2.09
N ASP A 38 -21.82 -62.83 3.17
CA ASP A 38 -20.40 -62.54 3.36
C ASP A 38 -19.49 -63.08 2.24
N THR A 39 -18.40 -62.36 1.94
CA THR A 39 -17.02 -62.90 1.91
C THR A 39 -16.04 -61.84 1.43
N ALA A 40 -14.87 -61.86 2.05
CA ALA A 40 -13.70 -61.06 1.69
C ALA A 40 -13.20 -61.39 0.26
N ASP A 41 -12.62 -60.42 -0.45
CA ASP A 41 -11.23 -60.44 -0.94
C ASP A 41 -10.95 -59.44 -2.09
N VAL A 42 -9.78 -58.77 -1.97
CA VAL A 42 -8.87 -58.23 -3.01
C VAL A 42 -9.33 -57.14 -4.03
N SER A 43 -8.85 -55.93 -3.71
CA SER A 43 -7.86 -55.11 -4.44
C SER A 43 -8.15 -54.37 -5.76
N VAL A 44 -7.58 -53.15 -5.75
CA VAL A 44 -7.12 -52.26 -6.84
C VAL A 44 -8.19 -51.49 -7.60
N SER A 45 -8.26 -50.17 -7.36
CA SER A 45 -7.66 -49.18 -8.27
C SER A 45 -7.81 -47.77 -7.70
N GLU A 46 -6.73 -47.00 -7.82
CA GLU A 46 -6.69 -45.53 -7.80
C GLU A 46 -7.91 -44.96 -8.55
N VAL A 47 -8.48 -43.82 -8.17
CA VAL A 47 -7.85 -42.51 -8.26
C VAL A 47 -8.57 -41.59 -7.27
N GLY A 48 -7.79 -40.97 -6.37
CA GLY A 48 -8.24 -39.76 -5.72
C GLY A 48 -8.50 -38.72 -6.80
N VAL A 49 -9.77 -38.55 -7.20
CA VAL A 49 -10.16 -37.40 -8.00
C VAL A 49 -10.20 -36.23 -7.03
N SER A 50 -9.01 -35.65 -6.79
CA SER A 50 -8.92 -34.23 -6.55
C SER A 50 -9.73 -33.61 -7.67
N THR A 51 -10.89 -33.03 -7.33
CA THR A 51 -11.72 -32.26 -8.26
C THR A 51 -10.95 -30.99 -8.60
N GLY A 52 -9.87 -31.17 -9.36
CA GLY A 52 -9.18 -30.10 -10.04
C GLY A 52 -10.20 -29.43 -10.92
N LEU A 53 -10.26 -28.10 -10.83
CA LEU A 53 -11.00 -27.25 -11.74
C LEU A 53 -10.82 -27.77 -13.16
N THR A 54 -11.93 -27.88 -13.89
CA THR A 54 -11.87 -28.27 -15.30
C THR A 54 -10.91 -27.32 -16.04
N PHE A 55 -10.24 -27.81 -17.08
CA PHE A 55 -9.26 -27.01 -17.83
C PHE A 55 -9.85 -25.65 -18.29
N GLU A 56 -11.13 -25.65 -18.64
CA GLU A 56 -11.87 -24.45 -19.03
C GLU A 56 -12.04 -23.47 -17.86
N GLN A 57 -12.44 -23.95 -16.68
CA GLN A 57 -12.51 -23.13 -15.46
C GLN A 57 -11.14 -22.59 -15.04
N HIS A 58 -10.09 -23.41 -15.14
CA HIS A 58 -8.72 -22.97 -14.82
C HIS A 58 -8.24 -21.87 -15.78
N LYS A 59 -8.58 -22.00 -17.07
CA LYS A 59 -8.27 -21.00 -18.10
C LYS A 59 -9.00 -19.68 -17.85
N GLU A 60 -10.28 -19.72 -17.49
CA GLU A 60 -11.07 -18.53 -17.17
C GLU A 60 -10.52 -17.81 -15.93
N LEU A 61 -10.19 -18.57 -14.88
CA LEU A 61 -9.57 -18.03 -13.66
C LEU A 61 -8.26 -17.31 -13.98
N LEU A 62 -7.42 -17.91 -14.83
CA LEU A 62 -6.13 -17.32 -15.20
C LEU A 62 -6.30 -16.02 -15.99
N LEU A 63 -7.28 -15.96 -16.90
CA LEU A 63 -7.61 -14.75 -17.65
C LEU A 63 -8.08 -13.62 -16.73
N LEU A 64 -8.98 -13.92 -15.80
CA LEU A 64 -9.44 -12.94 -14.81
C LEU A 64 -8.28 -12.41 -13.96
N GLN A 65 -7.36 -13.29 -13.56
CA GLN A 65 -6.21 -12.91 -12.75
C GLN A 65 -5.21 -12.03 -13.53
N VAL A 66 -5.08 -12.23 -14.84
CA VAL A 66 -4.32 -11.33 -15.72
C VAL A 66 -5.01 -9.98 -15.86
N GLU A 67 -6.33 -9.94 -16.04
CA GLU A 67 -7.07 -8.67 -16.17
C GLU A 67 -7.03 -7.87 -14.87
N ILE A 68 -7.17 -8.52 -13.70
CA ILE A 68 -7.02 -7.87 -12.39
C ILE A 68 -5.63 -7.25 -12.26
N LYS A 69 -4.56 -8.00 -12.55
CA LYS A 69 -3.18 -7.49 -12.48
C LYS A 69 -2.95 -6.32 -13.45
N LYS A 70 -3.57 -6.38 -14.63
CA LYS A 70 -3.50 -5.31 -15.62
C LYS A 70 -4.23 -4.06 -15.13
N LEU A 71 -5.41 -4.20 -14.54
CA LEU A 71 -6.18 -3.10 -13.95
C LEU A 71 -5.46 -2.50 -12.73
N GLU A 72 -4.87 -3.30 -11.85
CA GLU A 72 -4.05 -2.82 -10.72
C GLU A 72 -2.81 -2.05 -11.19
N LEU A 73 -2.16 -2.53 -12.27
CA LEU A 73 -1.04 -1.81 -12.89
C LEU A 73 -1.52 -0.49 -13.51
N GLU A 74 -2.66 -0.49 -14.17
CA GLU A 74 -3.22 0.71 -14.77
C GLU A 74 -3.69 1.71 -13.71
N GLU A 75 -4.31 1.26 -12.62
CA GLU A 75 -4.69 2.08 -11.46
C GLU A 75 -3.45 2.71 -10.82
N ARG A 76 -2.37 1.93 -10.65
CA ARG A 76 -1.08 2.47 -10.18
C ARG A 76 -0.53 3.51 -11.14
N ARG A 77 -0.61 3.29 -12.46
CA ARG A 77 -0.17 4.26 -13.48
C ARG A 77 -1.01 5.54 -13.47
N VAL A 78 -2.33 5.43 -13.38
CA VAL A 78 -3.26 6.57 -13.34
C VAL A 78 -3.09 7.36 -12.03
N SER A 79 -2.90 6.66 -10.90
CA SER A 79 -2.61 7.29 -9.61
C SER A 79 -1.29 8.07 -9.63
N LEU A 80 -0.27 7.58 -10.35
CA LEU A 80 0.97 8.33 -10.58
C LEU A 80 0.76 9.51 -11.56
N ALA A 81 -0.04 9.34 -12.61
CA ALA A 81 -0.29 10.38 -13.61
C ALA A 81 -1.08 11.57 -13.05
N ASN A 82 -2.00 11.34 -12.11
CA ASN A 82 -2.77 12.41 -11.47
C ASN A 82 -1.96 13.29 -10.50
N VAL A 83 -0.75 12.87 -10.11
CA VAL A 83 0.17 13.65 -9.24
C VAL A 83 1.19 14.45 -10.06
N GLY A 84 1.32 14.22 -11.37
CA GLY A 84 2.46 14.70 -12.15
C GLY A 84 2.11 15.22 -13.53
N GLN A 85 1.35 16.32 -13.60
CA GLN A 85 1.24 17.09 -14.83
C GLN A 85 2.37 18.14 -14.89
N VAL A 86 3.50 17.84 -15.55
CA VAL A 86 4.31 18.75 -16.40
C VAL A 86 5.40 17.95 -17.15
N SER A 87 5.35 18.02 -18.49
CA SER A 87 6.46 18.01 -19.47
C SER A 87 7.48 16.86 -19.54
N VAL A 88 7.36 16.10 -20.64
CA VAL A 88 8.31 15.28 -21.41
C VAL A 88 9.83 15.41 -21.10
N SER A 89 10.45 14.36 -20.53
CA SER A 89 11.83 13.88 -20.78
C SER A 89 12.13 12.57 -20.01
N PRO A 90 13.14 11.75 -20.40
CA PRO A 90 13.29 10.37 -19.95
C PRO A 90 13.60 10.30 -18.44
N GLY A 91 12.89 9.39 -17.76
CA GLY A 91 12.54 9.52 -16.34
C GLY A 91 13.70 9.48 -15.34
N PRO A 92 13.69 10.36 -14.32
CA PRO A 92 14.42 10.15 -13.09
C PRO A 92 13.56 9.33 -12.12
N SER A 93 14.22 8.64 -11.19
CA SER A 93 13.63 8.29 -9.90
C SER A 93 12.88 9.50 -9.31
N SER A 94 11.93 9.30 -8.40
CA SER A 94 11.35 10.38 -7.58
C SER A 94 12.40 10.96 -6.61
N ALA A 95 13.59 11.27 -7.11
CA ALA A 95 14.67 11.87 -6.37
C ALA A 95 14.22 13.26 -5.96
N PHE A 96 14.52 13.59 -4.71
CA PHE A 96 14.31 14.93 -4.19
C PHE A 96 15.16 15.91 -4.99
N ASP A 97 14.54 16.70 -5.86
CA ASP A 97 15.24 17.74 -6.61
C ASP A 97 15.52 18.94 -5.70
N VAL A 98 16.71 18.96 -5.13
CA VAL A 98 17.18 20.02 -4.23
C VAL A 98 17.07 21.39 -4.88
N ALA A 99 17.43 21.52 -6.16
CA ALA A 99 17.44 22.81 -6.85
C ALA A 99 16.04 23.39 -7.02
N SER A 100 15.06 22.55 -7.37
CA SER A 100 13.66 22.97 -7.46
C SER A 100 13.06 23.31 -6.10
N ASN A 101 13.36 22.52 -5.06
CA ASN A 101 12.82 22.76 -3.73
C ASN A 101 13.44 24.00 -3.06
N LEU A 102 14.71 24.32 -3.32
CA LEU A 102 15.38 25.54 -2.82
C LEU A 102 14.68 26.82 -3.27
N ARG A 103 14.06 26.84 -4.45
CA ARG A 103 13.31 28.02 -4.94
C ARG A 103 12.06 28.33 -4.12
N LEU A 104 11.59 27.38 -3.32
CA LEU A 104 10.42 27.52 -2.45
C LEU A 104 10.80 27.88 -1.02
N VAL A 105 12.10 27.79 -0.69
CA VAL A 105 12.60 28.10 0.64
C VAL A 105 12.72 29.63 0.75
N PRO A 106 12.13 30.25 1.80
CA PRO A 106 12.31 31.67 2.03
C PRO A 106 13.79 32.02 2.19
N GLN A 107 14.18 33.21 1.74
CA GLN A 107 15.56 33.66 1.92
C GLN A 107 15.86 33.84 3.41
N PHE A 108 17.08 33.47 3.79
CA PHE A 108 17.54 33.66 5.16
C PHE A 108 17.84 35.13 5.44
N CYS A 109 17.38 35.63 6.59
CA CYS A 109 17.61 37.00 7.05
C CYS A 109 18.18 36.96 8.46
N GLU A 110 19.41 37.45 8.65
CA GLU A 110 20.09 37.46 9.95
C GLU A 110 19.41 38.39 10.98
N ARG A 111 18.61 39.37 10.54
CA ARG A 111 17.88 40.28 11.43
C ARG A 111 16.65 39.64 12.08
N ASP A 112 16.11 38.59 11.47
CA ASP A 112 14.90 37.92 11.93
C ASP A 112 14.93 36.43 11.52
N PRO A 113 15.74 35.61 12.23
CA PRO A 113 15.85 34.19 11.94
C PRO A 113 14.55 33.42 12.24
N ASP A 114 13.70 33.92 13.15
CA ASP A 114 12.42 33.28 13.50
C ASP A 114 11.44 33.27 12.33
N THR A 115 11.34 34.37 11.58
CA THR A 115 10.48 34.45 10.40
C THR A 115 10.87 33.42 9.34
N LEU A 116 12.16 33.14 9.15
CA LEU A 116 12.60 32.05 8.25
C LEU A 116 11.98 30.72 8.70
N PHE A 117 12.19 30.31 9.95
CA PHE A 117 11.73 29.01 10.43
C PHE A 117 10.20 28.89 10.38
N LEU A 118 9.47 29.95 10.75
CA LEU A 118 8.01 29.97 10.68
C LEU A 118 7.50 29.71 9.25
N LEU A 119 8.04 30.43 8.27
CA LEU A 119 7.65 30.30 6.87
C LEU A 119 8.13 28.96 6.28
N PHE A 120 9.37 28.57 6.59
CA PHE A 120 9.96 27.31 6.16
C PHE A 120 9.15 26.11 6.65
N GLU A 121 8.67 26.10 7.90
CA GLU A 121 7.83 25.02 8.41
C GLU A 121 6.51 24.87 7.65
N ARG A 122 5.91 26.01 7.24
CA ARG A 122 4.69 26.00 6.43
C ARG A 122 4.95 25.38 5.06
N VAL A 123 6.05 25.75 4.41
CA VAL A 123 6.46 25.16 3.12
C VAL A 123 6.78 23.66 3.28
N ALA A 124 7.57 23.31 4.29
CA ALA A 124 7.95 21.93 4.57
C ALA A 124 6.75 21.02 4.84
N LYS A 125 5.74 21.51 5.59
CA LYS A 125 4.48 20.79 5.80
C LYS A 125 3.71 20.59 4.49
N SER A 126 3.63 21.62 3.66
CA SER A 126 2.95 21.53 2.35
C SER A 126 3.64 20.58 1.38
N ARG A 127 4.95 20.37 1.52
CA ARG A 127 5.76 19.53 0.63
C ARG A 127 6.14 18.18 1.25
N LEU A 128 5.68 17.92 2.48
CA LEU A 128 5.95 16.71 3.26
C LEU A 128 7.45 16.42 3.42
N TRP A 129 8.26 17.46 3.61
CA TRP A 129 9.71 17.30 3.84
C TRP A 129 9.99 16.75 5.25
N SER A 130 10.76 15.67 5.32
CA SER A 130 11.27 15.08 6.56
C SER A 130 12.76 15.40 6.69
N ASP A 131 13.61 14.50 6.21
CA ASP A 131 15.06 14.57 6.36
C ASP A 131 15.65 15.65 5.44
N GLU A 132 14.91 16.03 4.39
CA GLU A 132 15.29 17.06 3.44
C GLU A 132 15.32 18.46 4.07
N ARG A 133 14.67 18.63 5.23
CA ARG A 133 14.63 19.92 5.93
C ARG A 133 16.01 20.41 6.30
N THR A 134 16.83 19.54 6.88
CA THR A 134 18.19 19.90 7.32
C THR A 134 19.13 20.09 6.14
N LEU A 135 18.95 19.30 5.07
CA LEU A 135 19.66 19.48 3.81
C LEU A 135 19.39 20.86 3.20
N LEU A 136 18.11 21.26 3.11
CA LEU A 136 17.73 22.56 2.56
C LEU A 136 18.24 23.70 3.44
N LEU A 137 18.15 23.56 4.77
CA LEU A 137 18.69 24.56 5.71
C LEU A 137 20.20 24.73 5.53
N GLN A 138 20.97 23.64 5.43
CA GLN A 138 22.40 23.70 5.17
C GLN A 138 22.75 24.53 3.92
N CYS A 139 21.89 24.51 2.89
CA CYS A 139 22.11 25.27 1.67
C CYS A 139 21.79 26.77 1.77
N ILE A 140 20.94 27.18 2.72
CA ILE A 140 20.47 28.58 2.82
C ILE A 140 21.05 29.33 4.02
N LEU A 141 21.52 28.63 5.03
CA LEU A 141 22.10 29.25 6.22
C LEU A 141 23.46 29.86 5.86
N THR A 142 23.65 31.11 6.25
CA THR A 142 24.89 31.87 6.02
C THR A 142 25.33 32.55 7.31
N GLY A 143 26.57 33.07 7.33
CA GLY A 143 27.07 33.85 8.45
C GLY A 143 27.03 33.09 9.77
N LYS A 144 26.57 33.74 10.84
CA LYS A 144 26.52 33.14 12.18
C LYS A 144 25.63 31.91 12.25
N ALA A 145 24.56 31.86 11.48
CA ALA A 145 23.69 30.69 11.40
C ALA A 145 24.42 29.46 10.86
N GLN A 146 25.28 29.65 9.86
CA GLN A 146 26.10 28.60 9.27
C GLN A 146 27.18 28.12 10.25
N GLU A 147 27.79 29.04 11.01
CA GLU A 147 28.74 28.69 12.08
C GLU A 147 28.07 27.85 13.17
N ALA A 148 26.86 28.26 13.62
CA ALA A 148 26.08 27.52 14.59
C ALA A 148 25.70 26.12 14.09
N TYR A 149 25.31 26.00 12.81
CA TYR A 149 25.06 24.70 12.18
C TYR A 149 26.32 23.83 12.15
N SER A 150 27.47 24.41 11.82
CA SER A 150 28.75 23.70 11.70
C SER A 150 29.32 23.25 13.04
N ALA A 151 28.93 23.91 14.14
CA ALA A 151 29.30 23.53 15.50
C ALA A 151 28.51 22.31 16.03
N LEU A 152 27.43 21.91 15.37
CA LEU A 152 26.65 20.74 15.73
C LEU A 152 27.38 19.45 15.37
N SER A 153 27.13 18.39 16.15
CA SER A 153 27.58 17.05 15.80
C SER A 153 26.87 16.51 14.55
N THR A 154 27.43 15.48 13.91
CA THR A 154 26.83 14.81 12.74
C THR A 154 25.44 14.22 13.00
N VAL A 155 25.12 13.92 14.26
CA VAL A 155 23.79 13.42 14.66
C VAL A 155 22.82 14.59 14.80
N GLU A 156 23.22 15.65 15.48
CA GLU A 156 22.38 16.83 15.71
C GLU A 156 22.11 17.62 14.43
N SER A 157 23.07 17.71 13.51
CA SER A 157 22.92 18.42 12.24
C SER A 157 21.87 17.79 11.31
N LYS A 158 21.51 16.52 11.55
CA LYS A 158 20.42 15.82 10.85
C LYS A 158 19.06 16.01 11.50
N VAL A 159 19.01 16.52 12.73
CA VAL A 159 17.76 16.73 13.48
C VAL A 159 17.34 18.20 13.34
N TYR A 160 16.23 18.44 12.63
CA TYR A 160 15.70 19.78 12.40
C TYR A 160 15.55 20.62 13.68
N VAL A 161 15.04 20.02 14.75
CA VAL A 161 14.82 20.73 16.03
C VAL A 161 16.14 21.22 16.64
N SER A 162 17.19 20.39 16.59
CA SER A 162 18.53 20.75 17.07
C SER A 162 19.13 21.88 16.24
N VAL A 163 19.02 21.79 14.91
CA VAL A 163 19.47 22.85 13.99
C VAL A 163 18.76 24.17 14.27
N ARG A 164 17.42 24.15 14.37
CA ARG A 164 16.61 25.34 14.67
C ARG A 164 17.04 25.98 16.00
N ALA A 165 17.15 25.17 17.05
CA ALA A 165 17.53 25.66 18.37
C ALA A 165 18.94 26.28 18.38
N ALA A 166 19.90 25.66 17.69
CA ALA A 166 21.27 26.17 17.61
C ALA A 166 21.36 27.50 16.85
N VAL A 167 20.66 27.60 15.71
CA VAL A 167 20.61 28.85 14.93
C VAL A 167 19.97 29.96 15.75
N LEU A 168 18.79 29.76 16.35
CA LEU A 168 18.12 30.80 17.14
C LEU A 168 18.97 31.24 18.33
N LYS A 169 19.56 30.28 19.06
CA LYS A 169 20.46 30.57 20.18
C LYS A 169 21.67 31.43 19.77
N ALA A 170 22.20 31.25 18.56
CA ALA A 170 23.33 32.04 18.08
C ALA A 170 22.97 33.53 17.89
N TYR A 171 21.70 33.84 17.59
CA TYR A 171 21.20 35.22 17.43
C TYR A 171 20.63 35.81 18.72
N GLU A 172 20.17 34.99 19.67
CA GLU A 172 19.81 35.44 21.03
C GLU A 172 21.03 35.96 21.82
N LEU A 173 22.22 35.43 21.53
CA LEU A 173 23.47 35.75 22.25
C LEU A 173 24.19 37.00 21.72
N VAL A 174 23.50 37.93 21.06
CA VAL A 174 24.07 39.24 20.68
C VAL A 174 23.59 40.31 21.65
N PRO A 175 24.37 40.65 22.70
CA PRO A 175 24.27 41.99 23.25
C PRO A 175 24.80 42.94 22.18
N GLU A 176 23.91 43.74 21.58
CA GLU A 176 24.35 44.91 20.81
C GLU A 176 25.23 45.77 21.73
N ALA A 177 26.49 45.93 21.32
CA ALA A 177 27.47 46.81 21.97
C ALA A 177 27.48 48.18 21.28
#